data_AF-A0A1V5HCH3-F1
#
_entry.id   AF-A0A1V5HCH3-F1
#
_cell.length_a   1.000
_cell.length_b   1.000
_cell.length_c   1.000
_cell.angle_alpha   90.00
_cell.angle_beta   90.00
_cell.angle_gamma   90.00
#
_symmetry.space_group_name_H-M   'P 1'
#
loop_
_entity.id
_entity.type
_entity.pdbx_description
1 polymer ?
#
loop_
_entity_poly.entity_id
_entity_poly.type
_entity_poly.pdbx_seq_one_letter_code
_entity_poly.pdbx_strand_id
1 'polypeptide(L)'
;MASKLRGARETQRTYWVEKLARRREELREKGFDERQIEKDNAVRKLKAKITDTNLRLAAIAANEKKLEDMARLREEKKAAPQKEKGKKAAPPVEEPKAKKKKKKEEGSEQPVKKEGKKKAEKAEAAPEEKPAAAE
;
A
#
# COMPACT_ATOMS: atom_id res chain seq x y z
N MET A 1 -1.50 -12.63 0.53
CA MET A 1 -2.72 -13.38 0.92
C MET A 1 -3.31 -12.73 2.16
N ALA A 2 -4.63 -12.52 2.20
CA ALA A 2 -5.32 -11.88 3.33
C ALA A 2 -5.05 -12.59 4.67
N SER A 3 -4.97 -13.92 4.66
CA SER A 3 -4.66 -14.77 5.82
C SER A 3 -3.33 -14.44 6.52
N LYS A 4 -2.25 -14.24 5.74
CA LYS A 4 -0.93 -13.88 6.29
C LYS A 4 -0.94 -12.50 6.95
N LEU A 5 -1.71 -11.55 6.39
CA LEU A 5 -1.86 -10.21 6.97
C LEU A 5 -2.72 -10.24 8.23
N ARG A 6 -3.74 -11.11 8.27
CA ARG A 6 -4.61 -11.29 9.43
C ARG A 6 -3.83 -11.77 10.66
N GLY A 7 -3.04 -12.84 10.53
CA GLY A 7 -2.24 -13.36 11.65
C GLY A 7 -1.27 -12.33 12.23
N ALA A 8 -0.58 -11.55 11.38
CA ALA A 8 0.31 -10.48 11.83
C ALA A 8 -0.44 -9.34 12.56
N ARG A 9 -1.69 -9.06 12.19
CA ARG A 9 -2.51 -8.05 12.89
C ARG A 9 -3.06 -8.60 14.21
N GLU A 10 -3.37 -9.89 14.28
CA GLU A 10 -3.77 -10.54 15.52
C GLU A 10 -2.63 -10.55 16.55
N THR A 11 -1.39 -10.87 16.15
CA THR A 11 -0.22 -10.80 17.04
C THR A 11 0.10 -9.36 17.45
N GLN A 12 -0.06 -8.40 16.54
CA GLN A 12 0.08 -6.99 16.88
C GLN A 12 -0.96 -6.54 17.91
N ARG A 13 -2.21 -7.02 17.78
CA ARG A 13 -3.28 -6.74 18.74
C ARG A 13 -2.94 -7.29 20.12
N THR A 14 -2.52 -8.55 20.23
CA THR A 14 -2.16 -9.16 21.52
C THR A 14 -1.02 -8.38 22.18
N TYR A 15 0.02 -8.04 21.42
CA TYR A 15 1.13 -7.22 21.92
C TYR A 15 0.66 -5.88 22.51
N TRP A 16 -0.24 -5.16 21.84
CA TRP A 16 -0.75 -3.89 22.36
C TRP A 16 -1.65 -4.06 23.58
N VAL A 17 -2.43 -5.14 23.64
CA VAL A 17 -3.28 -5.47 24.80
C VAL A 17 -2.42 -5.76 26.03
N GLU A 18 -1.39 -6.60 25.89
CA GLU A 18 -0.45 -6.90 26.97
C GLU A 18 0.28 -5.64 27.44
N LYS A 19 0.73 -4.80 26.51
CA LYS A 19 1.40 -3.54 26.84
C LYS A 19 0.47 -2.56 27.58
N LEU A 20 -0.82 -2.56 27.23
CA LEU A 20 -1.83 -1.76 27.93
C LEU A 20 -2.11 -2.30 29.34
N ALA A 21 -2.14 -3.62 29.52
CA ALA A 21 -2.30 -4.24 30.84
C ALA A 21 -1.12 -3.87 31.76
N ARG A 22 0.13 -4.08 31.30
CA ARG A 22 1.34 -3.69 32.05
C ARG A 22 1.34 -2.21 32.43
N ARG A 23 0.99 -1.33 31.50
CA ARG A 23 0.92 0.12 31.79
C ARG A 23 -0.13 0.45 32.86
N ARG A 24 -1.27 -0.25 32.87
CA ARG A 24 -2.31 -0.06 33.89
C ARG A 24 -1.84 -0.54 35.26
N GLU A 25 -1.14 -1.67 35.31
CA GLU A 25 -0.54 -2.21 36.54
C GLU A 25 0.50 -1.23 37.10
N GLU A 26 1.44 -0.76 36.29
CA GLU A 26 2.43 0.26 36.68
C GLU A 26 1.79 1.52 37.28
N LEU A 27 0.64 1.96 36.73
CA LEU A 27 -0.05 3.14 37.22
C LEU A 27 -0.83 2.85 38.51
N ARG A 28 -1.42 1.65 38.65
CA ARG A 28 -2.05 1.22 39.89
C ARG A 28 -1.04 1.10 41.03
N GLU A 29 0.14 0.55 40.76
CA GLU A 29 1.25 0.47 41.73
C GLU A 29 1.72 1.86 42.19
N LYS A 30 1.64 2.86 41.30
CA LYS A 30 1.94 4.27 41.62
C LYS A 30 0.80 4.98 42.37
N GLY A 31 -0.30 4.30 42.66
CA GLY A 31 -1.43 4.85 43.40
C GLY A 31 -2.37 5.73 42.56
N PHE A 32 -2.35 5.62 41.23
CA PHE A 32 -3.32 6.33 40.39
C PHE A 32 -4.69 5.66 40.44
N ASP A 33 -5.73 6.46 40.60
CA ASP A 33 -7.12 6.02 40.48
C ASP A 33 -7.47 5.67 39.03
N GLU A 34 -8.48 4.83 38.83
CA GLU A 34 -8.92 4.41 37.49
C GLU A 34 -9.23 5.59 36.56
N ARG A 35 -9.86 6.64 37.08
CA ARG A 35 -10.15 7.87 36.32
C ARG A 35 -8.89 8.61 35.85
N GLN A 36 -7.82 8.56 36.63
CA GLN A 36 -6.54 9.15 36.26
C GLN A 36 -5.80 8.26 35.26
N ILE A 37 -5.85 6.93 35.44
CA ILE A 37 -5.31 5.95 34.50
C ILE A 37 -5.94 6.09 33.12
N GLU A 38 -7.25 6.34 33.04
CA GLU A 38 -7.94 6.55 31.77
C GLU A 38 -7.50 7.83 31.04
N LYS A 39 -7.07 8.84 31.79
CA LYS A 39 -6.58 10.11 31.27
C LYS A 39 -5.10 10.04 30.85
N ASP A 40 -4.35 9.04 31.31
CA ASP A 40 -2.95 8.83 30.93
C ASP A 40 -2.79 8.75 29.41
N ASN A 41 -1.85 9.55 28.88
CA ASN A 41 -1.66 9.69 27.45
C ASN A 41 -1.19 8.38 26.78
N ALA A 42 -0.37 7.59 27.48
CA ALA A 42 0.11 6.32 26.97
C ALA A 42 -1.03 5.29 26.92
N VAL A 43 -1.88 5.23 27.95
CA VAL A 43 -3.08 4.37 27.95
C VAL A 43 -4.00 4.74 26.77
N ARG A 44 -4.28 6.04 26.55
CA ARG A 44 -5.10 6.50 25.41
C ARG A 44 -4.50 6.12 24.07
N LYS A 45 -3.19 6.30 23.88
CA LYS A 45 -2.46 5.90 22.67
C LYS A 45 -2.53 4.40 22.43
N LEU A 46 -2.37 3.58 23.48
CA LEU A 46 -2.44 2.13 23.39
C LEU A 46 -3.85 1.66 23.04
N LYS A 47 -4.90 2.21 23.68
CA LYS A 47 -6.31 1.97 23.30
C LYS A 47 -6.53 2.29 21.82
N ALA A 48 -6.06 3.44 21.35
CA ALA A 48 -6.20 3.86 19.95
C ALA A 48 -5.52 2.89 18.96
N LYS A 49 -4.34 2.37 19.29
CA LYS A 49 -3.66 1.34 18.47
C LYS A 49 -4.43 0.02 18.43
N ILE A 50 -5.02 -0.39 19.54
CA ILE A 50 -5.88 -1.59 19.59
C ILE A 50 -7.11 -1.38 18.71
N THR A 51 -7.77 -0.22 18.79
CA THR A 51 -8.95 0.07 17.95
C THR A 51 -8.59 0.11 16.47
N ASP A 52 -7.50 0.75 16.07
CA ASP A 52 -7.03 0.75 14.67
C ASP A 52 -6.74 -0.67 14.17
N THR A 53 -6.06 -1.48 14.99
CA THR A 53 -5.77 -2.88 14.64
C THR A 53 -7.06 -3.69 14.46
N ASN A 54 -8.06 -3.50 15.33
CA ASN A 54 -9.36 -4.16 15.21
C ASN A 54 -10.11 -3.72 13.95
N LEU A 55 -10.09 -2.43 13.60
CA LEU A 55 -10.71 -1.92 12.37
C LEU A 55 -10.08 -2.55 11.13
N ARG A 56 -8.75 -2.70 11.12
CA ARG A 56 -8.03 -3.37 10.02
C ARG A 56 -8.41 -4.85 9.94
N LEU A 57 -8.51 -5.54 11.07
CA LEU A 57 -8.97 -6.95 11.11
C LEU A 57 -10.39 -7.09 10.55
N ALA A 58 -11.30 -6.18 10.93
CA ALA A 58 -12.66 -6.17 10.41
C ALA A 58 -12.70 -5.92 8.89
N ALA A 59 -11.88 -5.01 8.38
CA ALA A 59 -11.77 -4.76 6.93
C ALA A 59 -11.22 -5.98 6.17
N ILE A 60 -10.23 -6.69 6.73
CA ILE A 60 -9.73 -7.93 6.15
C ILE A 60 -10.85 -8.97 6.10
N ALA A 61 -11.57 -9.18 7.20
CA ALA A 61 -12.68 -10.13 7.25
C ALA A 61 -13.80 -9.77 6.26
N ALA A 62 -14.11 -8.49 6.08
CA ALA A 62 -15.09 -8.04 5.09
C ALA A 62 -14.63 -8.33 3.65
N ASN A 63 -13.34 -8.19 3.36
CA ASN A 63 -12.77 -8.51 2.06
C ASN A 63 -12.75 -10.01 1.79
N GLU A 64 -12.45 -10.83 2.81
CA GLU A 64 -12.51 -12.29 2.73
C GLU A 64 -13.94 -12.74 2.37
N LYS A 65 -14.96 -12.22 3.05
CA LYS A 65 -16.37 -12.51 2.73
C LYS A 65 -16.75 -12.13 1.30
N LYS A 66 -16.37 -10.92 0.84
CA LYS A 66 -16.64 -10.50 -0.55
C LYS A 66 -15.99 -11.42 -1.58
N LEU A 67 -14.80 -11.95 -1.29
CA LEU A 67 -14.13 -12.90 -2.18
C LEU A 67 -14.85 -14.24 -2.21
N GLU A 68 -15.31 -14.72 -1.05
CA GLU A 68 -16.13 -15.95 -0.95
C GLU A 68 -17.46 -15.79 -1.72
N ASP A 69 -18.17 -14.68 -1.55
CA ASP A 69 -19.41 -14.41 -2.26
C ASP A 69 -19.19 -14.35 -3.78
N MET A 70 -18.12 -13.68 -4.22
CA MET A 70 -17.75 -13.63 -5.63
C MET A 70 -17.30 -14.99 -6.19
N ALA A 71 -16.73 -15.87 -5.36
CA ALA A 71 -16.41 -17.24 -5.76
C ALA A 71 -17.69 -18.06 -5.96
N ARG A 72 -18.64 -17.98 -5.02
CA ARG A 72 -19.96 -18.64 -5.13
C ARG A 72 -20.72 -18.18 -6.37
N LEU A 73 -20.81 -16.87 -6.60
CA LEU A 73 -21.46 -16.33 -7.80
C LEU A 73 -20.78 -16.77 -9.11
N ARG A 74 -19.45 -16.95 -9.11
CA ARG A 74 -18.74 -17.50 -10.27
C ARG A 74 -19.02 -18.98 -10.46
N GLU A 75 -19.13 -19.76 -9.38
CA GLU A 75 -19.48 -21.17 -9.42
C GLU A 75 -20.91 -21.38 -9.91
N GLU A 76 -21.87 -20.61 -9.39
CA GLU A 76 -23.26 -20.62 -9.86
C GLU A 76 -23.37 -20.25 -11.35
N LYS A 77 -22.62 -19.23 -11.80
CA LYS A 77 -22.58 -18.85 -13.23
C LYS A 77 -21.89 -19.87 -14.12
N LYS A 78 -20.91 -20.62 -13.61
CA LYS A 78 -20.25 -21.71 -14.34
C LYS A 78 -21.10 -22.98 -14.39
N ALA A 79 -21.90 -23.22 -13.35
CA ALA A 79 -22.85 -24.33 -13.28
C ALA A 79 -24.14 -24.04 -14.07
N ALA A 80 -24.46 -22.77 -14.33
CA ALA A 80 -25.52 -22.40 -15.25
C ALA A 80 -25.15 -22.84 -16.69
N PRO A 81 -25.98 -23.64 -17.37
CA PRO A 81 -25.68 -24.09 -18.72
C PRO A 81 -25.51 -22.88 -19.63
N GLN A 82 -24.38 -22.82 -20.34
CA GLN A 82 -24.16 -21.84 -21.41
C GLN A 82 -25.26 -22.01 -22.44
N LYS A 83 -26.30 -21.16 -22.39
CA LYS A 83 -27.27 -21.08 -23.47
C LYS A 83 -26.51 -20.67 -24.72
N GLU A 84 -26.32 -21.62 -25.62
CA GLU A 84 -25.80 -21.47 -26.97
C GLU A 84 -26.38 -20.20 -27.61
N LYS A 85 -25.56 -19.15 -27.70
CA LYS A 85 -25.83 -18.01 -28.55
C LYS A 85 -24.69 -17.89 -29.54
N GLY A 86 -24.85 -18.50 -30.72
CA GLY A 86 -23.98 -18.16 -31.85
C GLY A 86 -23.79 -19.18 -32.97
N LYS A 87 -24.84 -19.80 -33.52
CA LYS A 87 -24.79 -20.12 -34.97
C LYS A 87 -25.07 -18.83 -35.75
N LYS A 88 -24.03 -18.01 -35.94
CA LYS A 88 -24.02 -17.00 -37.01
C LYS A 88 -23.28 -17.61 -38.18
N ALA A 89 -24.02 -17.84 -39.27
CA ALA A 89 -23.47 -18.19 -40.57
C ALA A 89 -22.53 -17.07 -41.08
N ALA A 90 -21.37 -17.45 -41.60
CA ALA A 90 -20.58 -16.67 -42.57
C ALA A 90 -21.38 -16.58 -43.90
N PRO A 91 -21.20 -15.58 -44.81
CA PRO A 91 -19.92 -15.16 -45.44
C PRO A 91 -19.91 -13.65 -45.89
N PRO A 92 -19.08 -13.15 -46.84
CA PRO A 92 -17.73 -13.52 -47.30
C PRO A 92 -16.69 -12.38 -47.10
N VAL A 93 -15.43 -12.73 -47.36
CA VAL A 93 -14.24 -11.87 -47.48
C VAL A 93 -14.38 -10.92 -48.67
N GLU A 94 -14.15 -9.62 -48.47
CA GLU A 94 -13.66 -8.73 -49.53
C GLU A 94 -12.36 -8.05 -49.08
N GLU A 95 -11.36 -8.24 -49.93
CA GLU A 95 -9.95 -7.89 -49.81
C GLU A 95 -9.64 -6.39 -49.99
N PRO A 96 -8.40 -5.95 -49.68
CA PRO A 96 -8.08 -4.61 -49.18
C PRO A 96 -7.83 -3.59 -50.29
N LYS A 97 -8.41 -2.39 -50.18
CA LYS A 97 -8.01 -1.24 -51.00
C LYS A 97 -6.97 -0.37 -50.30
N ALA A 98 -5.74 -0.58 -50.74
CA ALA A 98 -4.59 0.29 -50.53
C ALA A 98 -4.76 1.70 -51.13
N LYS A 99 -3.86 2.60 -50.68
CA LYS A 99 -3.38 3.87 -51.28
C LYS A 99 -4.04 5.16 -50.76
N LYS A 100 -3.29 5.92 -49.93
CA LYS A 100 -2.41 7.00 -50.44
C LYS A 100 -1.54 7.65 -49.36
N LYS A 101 -0.22 7.59 -49.60
CA LYS A 101 0.82 8.47 -49.05
C LYS A 101 0.55 9.95 -49.43
N LYS A 102 0.79 10.86 -48.48
CA LYS A 102 1.32 12.25 -48.61
C LYS A 102 1.50 12.74 -47.15
N LYS A 103 2.58 13.35 -46.69
CA LYS A 103 3.85 13.83 -47.25
C LYS A 103 4.78 14.12 -46.05
N LYS A 104 6.03 13.68 -46.12
CA LYS A 104 7.16 14.12 -45.28
C LYS A 104 7.78 15.36 -45.96
N GLU A 105 8.62 16.09 -45.21
CA GLU A 105 9.43 17.27 -45.58
C GLU A 105 8.76 18.61 -45.26
N GLU A 106 9.42 19.60 -44.66
CA GLU A 106 10.79 19.79 -44.13
C GLU A 106 10.73 21.12 -43.37
N GLY A 107 11.44 21.27 -42.25
CA GLY A 107 12.66 22.09 -42.24
C GLY A 107 12.48 23.14 -41.14
N SER A 108 13.31 23.09 -40.09
CA SER A 108 14.46 24.00 -39.92
C SER A 108 13.98 25.38 -39.45
N GLU A 109 14.32 25.91 -38.27
CA GLU A 109 15.61 25.94 -37.59
C GLU A 109 15.44 26.40 -36.13
N GLN A 110 16.29 25.84 -35.27
CA GLN A 110 16.74 26.36 -33.98
C GLN A 110 17.50 27.71 -34.14
N PRO A 111 18.23 28.27 -33.15
CA PRO A 111 18.01 28.51 -31.71
C PRO A 111 18.52 29.92 -31.25
N VAL A 112 18.02 30.49 -30.16
CA VAL A 112 18.77 31.49 -29.35
C VAL A 112 18.25 31.47 -27.90
N LYS A 113 18.94 30.77 -26.98
CA LYS A 113 19.89 31.32 -25.99
C LYS A 113 19.35 32.54 -25.23
N LYS A 114 19.15 32.39 -23.92
CA LYS A 114 19.98 32.99 -22.85
C LYS A 114 19.59 32.37 -21.50
N GLU A 115 20.49 31.57 -20.92
CA GLU A 115 21.44 31.96 -19.85
C GLU A 115 20.79 31.85 -18.45
N GLY A 116 21.31 31.08 -17.48
CA GLY A 116 22.64 30.50 -17.41
C GLY A 116 22.86 29.36 -16.40
N LYS A 117 24.00 28.71 -16.66
CA LYS A 117 25.04 28.12 -15.77
C LYS A 117 24.54 27.18 -14.65
N LYS A 118 24.75 25.85 -14.67
CA LYS A 118 25.95 25.02 -14.95
C LYS A 118 27.19 25.36 -14.10
N LYS A 119 27.43 24.54 -13.07
CA LYS A 119 28.68 23.81 -12.72
C LYS A 119 28.36 22.98 -11.46
N ALA A 120 28.36 21.64 -11.39
CA ALA A 120 29.41 20.66 -11.73
C ALA A 120 30.79 21.15 -11.23
N GLU A 121 31.54 20.50 -10.38
CA GLU A 121 31.80 19.07 -10.21
C GLU A 121 32.76 18.97 -9.01
N LYS A 122 32.53 18.00 -8.13
CA LYS A 122 33.51 17.00 -7.68
C LYS A 122 35.02 17.35 -7.78
N ALA A 123 35.68 17.42 -6.62
CA ALA A 123 37.04 16.95 -6.33
C ALA A 123 37.16 16.95 -4.79
N GLU A 124 37.15 15.81 -4.08
CA GLU A 124 38.25 14.83 -3.94
C GLU A 124 39.42 15.36 -3.11
N ALA A 125 39.91 14.48 -2.22
CA ALA A 125 41.12 14.52 -1.39
C ALA A 125 40.94 14.90 0.11
N ALA A 126 41.00 13.83 0.93
CA ALA A 126 41.26 13.76 2.38
C ALA A 126 42.73 14.18 2.70
N PRO A 127 43.38 13.85 3.86
CA PRO A 127 42.98 13.38 5.21
C PRO A 127 43.72 14.12 6.37
N GLU A 128 43.42 13.83 7.64
CA GLU A 128 44.35 13.78 8.82
C GLU A 128 43.50 13.46 10.09
N GLU A 129 43.47 12.21 10.58
CA GLU A 129 44.28 11.68 11.71
C GLU A 129 44.40 12.64 12.92
N LYS A 130 43.65 12.44 14.02
CA LYS A 130 43.94 11.62 15.25
C LYS A 130 44.91 12.34 16.24
N PRO A 131 45.05 11.95 17.54
CA PRO A 131 44.36 10.94 18.37
C PRO A 131 43.97 11.44 19.80
N ALA A 132 43.50 10.49 20.63
CA ALA A 132 43.18 10.55 22.05
C ALA A 132 44.26 11.11 23.00
N ALA A 133 43.84 11.68 24.15
CA ALA A 133 44.27 11.30 25.52
C ALA A 133 43.79 12.31 26.60
N ALA A 134 43.40 11.75 27.76
CA ALA A 134 43.49 12.26 29.14
C ALA A 134 42.75 13.55 29.55
N GLU A 135 41.79 13.41 30.47
CA GLU A 135 42.02 13.75 31.89
C GLU A 135 41.06 12.94 32.79
#